data_AF-W1NBQ6-F1
#
_entry.id   AF-W1NBQ6-F1
#
_cell.length_a   1.000
_cell.length_b   1.000
_cell.length_c   1.000
_cell.angle_alpha   90.00
_cell.angle_beta   90.00
_cell.angle_gamma   90.00
#
_symmetry.space_group_name_H-M   'P 1'
#
loop_
_entity.id
_entity.type
_entity.pdbx_description
1 polymer ?
#
loop_
_entity_poly.entity_id
_entity_poly.type
_entity_poly.pdbx_seq_one_letter_code
_entity_poly.pdbx_strand_id
1 'polypeptide(L)'
;MMVWLALFASLVAFIGVLKGLAAQQHAVNAVRLAQGALAVISDPELDDDTKEHQVQRASISLLKSFVILLGIGIAACVSAYVLVAGGNLIGLYSMDDVWQVATSAVFLVVSTIAAVLLWIVLSRRRSDGGAEQASEARDEVPYSPMDKALHLYAFSSSSAQGTLASMENHLWRKRIQSTPNQCPVFVTSLPRAGTTILLELLARQSEFASPTYRHMPFTMAPLLWGRYSRLLRKSGTRAERAHGDGIEVDFESPEAFEEMVWMAYWKEKYGSQHIETWQADDRNAEFEEFFDQHLRKVIIGKPGSTCYVSKNNANIARLPLLKAMYPESRILIPVREPLAQVQSLMRQHQRFSDLHERDRFARQYMEGIGHFEFGGALKPIAFAGAPEDTEGSEQVDYWLRYWIAAYEHVLSQAPRDAVFVDHEALSQTPALQLPRIAEALVVNDQAAMVTCSDMFRASREVRTLPDASPELLRRAREVHAELLERTLKA
;
A
#
# COMPACT_ATOMS: atom_id res chain seq x y z
N MET A 1 35.89 20.58 -22.75
CA MET A 1 36.11 20.63 -21.29
C MET A 1 35.55 21.90 -20.65
N MET A 2 35.82 23.09 -21.19
CA MET A 2 35.32 24.36 -20.62
C MET A 2 33.79 24.48 -20.63
N VAL A 3 33.10 24.01 -21.68
CA VAL A 3 31.62 23.96 -21.74
C VAL A 3 31.03 23.13 -20.59
N TRP A 4 31.63 21.97 -20.29
CA TRP A 4 31.18 21.11 -19.18
C TRP A 4 31.34 21.79 -17.83
N LEU A 5 32.46 22.48 -17.60
CA LEU A 5 32.70 23.23 -16.36
C LEU A 5 31.69 24.36 -16.20
N ALA A 6 31.39 25.10 -17.26
CA ALA A 6 30.39 26.17 -17.23
C ALA A 6 28.97 25.64 -16.95
N LEU A 7 28.60 24.52 -17.56
CA LEU A 7 27.30 23.88 -17.33
C LEU A 7 27.17 23.27 -15.92
N PHE A 8 28.26 22.75 -15.35
CA PHE A 8 28.23 22.34 -13.94
C PHE A 8 28.20 23.52 -12.98
N ALA A 9 28.94 24.60 -13.27
CA ALA A 9 28.88 25.82 -12.48
C ALA A 9 27.48 26.44 -12.51
N SER A 10 26.82 26.44 -13.67
CA SER A 10 25.44 26.93 -13.80
C SER A 10 24.44 26.05 -13.04
N LEU A 11 24.64 24.72 -13.04
CA LEU A 11 23.86 23.80 -12.21
C LEU A 11 24.03 24.07 -10.71
N VAL A 12 25.28 24.32 -10.26
CA VAL A 12 25.57 24.66 -8.87
C VAL A 12 24.92 25.99 -8.48
N ALA A 13 24.99 27.01 -9.33
CA ALA A 13 24.35 28.30 -9.10
C ALA A 13 22.82 28.18 -9.04
N PHE A 14 22.22 27.44 -9.98
CA PHE A 14 20.79 27.16 -10.00
C PHE A 14 20.32 26.55 -8.67
N ILE A 15 20.97 25.46 -8.24
CA ILE A 15 20.65 24.78 -6.98
C ILE A 15 20.93 25.68 -5.78
N GLY A 16 22.01 26.46 -5.83
CA GLY A 16 22.38 27.44 -4.80
C GLY A 16 21.30 28.48 -4.59
N VAL A 17 20.74 29.05 -5.65
CA VAL A 17 19.65 30.05 -5.59
C VAL A 17 18.37 29.42 -5.03
N LEU A 18 17.98 28.23 -5.51
CA LEU A 18 16.80 27.53 -4.99
C LEU A 18 16.89 27.28 -3.48
N LYS A 19 18.07 26.92 -2.99
CA LYS A 19 18.31 26.72 -1.55
C LYS A 19 18.44 28.00 -0.75
N GLY A 20 19.16 28.98 -1.29
CA GLY A 20 19.38 30.28 -0.65
C GLY A 20 18.07 31.02 -0.40
N LEU A 21 17.15 30.93 -1.37
CA LEU A 21 15.82 31.53 -1.29
C LEU A 21 14.75 30.58 -0.72
N ALA A 22 15.16 29.46 -0.12
CA ALA A 22 14.28 28.52 0.56
C ALA A 22 13.07 28.05 -0.27
N ALA A 23 13.26 27.79 -1.57
CA ALA A 23 12.20 27.34 -2.48
C ALA A 23 11.40 26.15 -1.92
N GLN A 24 12.08 25.22 -1.26
CA GLN A 24 11.47 24.07 -0.62
C GLN A 24 10.47 24.46 0.48
N GLN A 25 10.81 25.43 1.35
CA GLN A 25 9.92 25.87 2.43
C GLN A 25 8.68 26.57 1.87
N HIS A 26 8.85 27.40 0.84
CA HIS A 26 7.74 28.05 0.15
C HIS A 26 6.81 27.03 -0.52
N ALA A 27 7.37 26.00 -1.17
CA ALA A 27 6.59 24.92 -1.76
C ALA A 27 5.81 24.11 -0.70
N VAL A 28 6.46 23.73 0.40
CA VAL A 28 5.79 23.00 1.50
C VAL A 28 4.67 23.85 2.13
N ASN A 29 4.91 25.14 2.35
CA ASN A 29 3.88 26.04 2.89
C ASN A 29 2.70 26.21 1.91
N ALA A 30 2.96 26.31 0.61
CA ALA A 30 1.91 26.38 -0.40
C ALA A 30 1.05 25.11 -0.42
N VAL A 31 1.67 23.93 -0.33
CA VAL A 31 0.94 22.65 -0.23
C VAL A 31 0.08 22.59 1.02
N ARG A 32 0.61 23.00 2.18
CA ARG A 32 -0.17 23.06 3.44
C ARG A 32 -1.36 24.02 3.34
N LEU A 33 -1.17 25.20 2.74
CA LEU A 33 -2.23 26.18 2.54
C LEU A 33 -3.32 25.67 1.60
N ALA A 34 -2.95 24.97 0.52
CA ALA A 34 -3.91 24.34 -0.39
C ALA A 34 -4.72 23.24 0.30
N GLN A 35 -4.06 22.39 1.10
CA GLN A 35 -4.72 21.36 1.90
C GLN A 35 -5.66 21.95 2.96
N GLY A 36 -5.24 23.02 3.63
CA GLY A 36 -6.08 23.76 4.59
C GLY A 36 -7.32 24.39 3.93
N ALA A 37 -7.16 25.00 2.75
CA ALA A 37 -8.28 25.57 2.00
C ALA A 37 -9.29 24.51 1.56
N LEU A 38 -8.80 23.36 1.08
CA LEU A 38 -9.63 22.22 0.71
C LEU A 38 -10.36 21.65 1.94
N ALA A 39 -9.73 21.61 3.11
CA ALA A 39 -10.35 21.19 4.36
C ALA A 39 -11.52 22.11 4.75
N VAL A 40 -11.35 23.43 4.66
CA VAL A 40 -12.40 24.42 4.97
C VAL A 40 -13.61 24.28 4.04
N ILE A 41 -13.39 24.09 2.73
CA ILE A 41 -14.48 23.89 1.76
C ILE A 41 -15.29 22.63 2.09
N SER A 42 -14.62 21.59 2.58
CA SER A 42 -15.23 20.30 2.89
C SER A 42 -15.84 20.19 4.30
N ASP A 43 -15.77 21.23 5.12
CA ASP A 43 -16.25 21.22 6.50
C ASP A 43 -17.77 21.52 6.57
N PRO A 44 -18.63 20.58 6.96
CA PRO A 44 -20.07 20.81 7.03
C PRO A 44 -20.50 21.69 8.23
N GLU A 45 -19.63 21.91 9.22
CA GLU A 45 -19.94 22.69 10.42
C GLU A 45 -19.67 24.19 10.25
N LEU A 46 -18.91 24.58 9.22
CA LEU A 46 -18.63 25.97 8.90
C LEU A 46 -19.74 26.57 8.02
N ASP A 47 -20.19 27.78 8.40
CA ASP A 47 -21.10 28.57 7.57
C ASP A 47 -20.44 29.00 6.25
N ASP A 48 -21.25 29.23 5.22
CA ASP A 48 -20.79 29.51 3.86
C ASP A 48 -20.01 30.84 3.73
N ASP A 49 -20.36 31.88 4.50
CA ASP A 49 -19.62 33.16 4.54
C ASP A 49 -18.24 32.97 5.19
N THR A 50 -18.16 32.15 6.24
CA THR A 50 -16.89 31.80 6.90
C THR A 50 -16.00 30.97 5.97
N LYS A 51 -16.58 30.03 5.22
CA LYS A 51 -15.87 29.26 4.19
C LYS A 51 -15.32 30.17 3.11
N GLU A 52 -16.15 31.05 2.57
CA GLU A 52 -15.77 31.98 1.49
C GLU A 52 -14.57 32.84 1.92
N HIS A 53 -14.64 33.46 3.11
CA HIS A 53 -13.55 34.30 3.61
C HIS A 53 -12.23 33.53 3.82
N GLN A 54 -12.29 32.32 4.37
CA GLN A 54 -11.09 31.51 4.62
C GLN A 54 -10.48 30.98 3.31
N VAL A 55 -11.31 30.56 2.35
CA VAL A 55 -10.88 30.12 1.02
C VAL A 55 -10.28 31.26 0.22
N GLN A 56 -10.87 32.46 0.29
CA GLN A 56 -10.35 33.65 -0.37
C GLN A 56 -8.97 34.04 0.19
N ARG A 57 -8.80 34.02 1.52
CA ARG A 57 -7.50 34.25 2.17
C ARG A 57 -6.47 33.22 1.75
N ALA A 58 -6.85 31.94 1.73
CA ALA A 58 -5.96 30.89 1.28
C ALA A 58 -5.57 31.05 -0.20
N SER A 59 -6.51 31.43 -1.06
CA SER A 59 -6.27 31.70 -2.48
C SER A 59 -5.30 32.85 -2.70
N ILE A 60 -5.43 33.96 -1.95
CA ILE A 60 -4.48 35.08 -2.00
C ILE A 60 -3.08 34.64 -1.52
N SER A 61 -3.02 33.83 -0.46
CA SER A 61 -1.75 33.30 0.07
C SER A 61 -1.08 32.31 -0.89
N LEU A 62 -1.86 31.50 -1.60
CA LEU A 62 -1.40 30.62 -2.67
C LEU A 62 -0.89 31.42 -3.86
N LEU A 63 -1.61 32.47 -4.28
CA LEU A 63 -1.16 33.37 -5.34
C LEU A 63 0.17 34.04 -4.98
N LYS A 64 0.31 34.50 -3.73
CA LYS A 64 1.58 35.05 -3.22
C LYS A 64 2.70 34.02 -3.25
N SER A 65 2.42 32.78 -2.82
CA SER A 65 3.39 31.69 -2.84
C SER A 65 3.81 31.33 -4.26
N PHE A 66 2.86 31.33 -5.20
CA PHE A 66 3.12 31.14 -6.63
C PHE A 66 4.05 32.23 -7.19
N VAL A 67 3.76 33.51 -6.92
CA VAL A 67 4.61 34.63 -7.37
C VAL A 67 6.01 34.52 -6.79
N ILE A 68 6.14 34.15 -5.50
CA ILE A 68 7.44 33.94 -4.86
C ILE A 68 8.20 32.79 -5.53
N LEU A 69 7.57 31.63 -5.70
CA LEU A 69 8.20 30.47 -6.33
C LEU A 69 8.58 30.75 -7.79
N LEU A 70 7.73 31.46 -8.54
CA LEU A 70 8.03 31.92 -9.89
C LEU A 70 9.23 32.85 -9.90
N GLY A 71 9.30 33.83 -9.00
CA GLY A 71 10.43 34.73 -8.87
C GLY A 71 11.73 34.00 -8.52
N ILE A 72 11.68 33.03 -7.61
CA ILE A 72 12.82 32.17 -7.26
C ILE A 72 13.26 31.34 -8.48
N GLY A 73 12.31 30.79 -9.24
CA GLY A 73 12.59 30.03 -10.46
C GLY A 73 13.26 30.89 -11.53
N ILE A 74 12.75 32.10 -11.77
CA ILE A 74 13.35 33.06 -12.69
C ILE A 74 14.77 33.42 -12.23
N ALA A 75 14.97 33.75 -10.95
CA ALA A 75 16.28 34.06 -10.41
C ALA A 75 17.28 32.91 -10.58
N ALA A 76 16.83 31.67 -10.34
CA ALA A 76 17.66 30.48 -10.53
C ALA A 76 18.04 30.31 -12.02
N CYS A 77 17.08 30.40 -12.94
CA CYS A 77 17.34 30.32 -14.38
C CYS A 77 18.28 31.43 -14.87
N VAL A 78 18.06 32.68 -14.43
CA VAL A 78 18.92 33.82 -14.77
C VAL A 78 20.33 33.61 -14.24
N SER A 79 20.49 33.13 -13.00
CA SER A 79 21.81 32.85 -12.42
C SER A 79 22.59 31.81 -13.24
N ALA A 80 21.91 30.76 -13.68
CA ALA A 80 22.49 29.73 -14.54
C ALA A 80 22.85 30.29 -15.91
N TYR A 81 21.95 31.07 -16.52
CA TYR A 81 22.15 31.69 -17.82
C TYR A 81 23.33 32.67 -17.83
N VAL A 82 23.47 33.52 -16.81
CA VAL A 82 24.56 34.50 -16.71
C VAL A 82 25.93 33.82 -16.72
N LEU A 83 26.07 32.67 -16.05
CA LEU A 83 27.32 31.92 -16.06
C LEU A 83 27.66 31.34 -17.43
N VAL A 84 26.65 30.81 -18.13
CA VAL A 84 26.81 30.25 -19.47
C VAL A 84 27.09 31.35 -20.50
N ALA A 85 26.29 32.41 -20.51
CA ALA A 85 26.43 33.56 -21.40
C ALA A 85 27.74 34.33 -21.15
N GLY A 86 28.15 34.45 -19.88
CA GLY A 86 29.41 35.07 -19.49
C GLY A 86 30.60 34.38 -20.15
N GLY A 87 30.68 33.04 -20.10
CA GLY A 87 31.76 32.29 -20.74
C GLY A 87 31.79 32.40 -22.28
N ASN A 88 30.64 32.57 -22.92
CA ASN A 88 30.57 32.89 -24.35
C ASN A 88 31.07 34.31 -24.65
N LEU A 89 30.72 35.29 -23.82
CA LEU A 89 31.13 36.69 -23.98
C LEU A 89 32.67 36.87 -23.90
N ILE A 90 33.34 36.08 -23.05
CA ILE A 90 34.80 36.10 -22.91
C ILE A 90 35.52 35.12 -23.87
N GLY A 91 34.77 34.50 -24.80
CA GLY A 91 35.33 33.66 -25.87
C GLY A 91 35.82 32.28 -25.45
N LEU A 92 35.33 31.71 -24.32
CA LEU A 92 35.74 30.37 -23.88
C LEU A 92 35.09 29.23 -24.69
N TYR A 93 33.92 29.49 -25.27
CA TYR A 93 33.14 28.55 -26.09
C TYR A 93 32.03 29.30 -26.84
N SER A 94 31.47 28.69 -27.90
CA SER A 94 30.30 29.25 -28.58
C SER A 94 28.99 28.77 -27.94
N MET A 95 27.89 29.48 -28.17
CA MET A 95 26.59 29.07 -27.66
C MET A 95 26.07 27.79 -28.33
N ASP A 96 26.50 27.50 -29.56
CA ASP A 96 26.18 26.26 -30.26
C ASP A 96 26.86 25.05 -29.59
N ASP A 97 28.11 25.20 -29.14
CA ASP A 97 28.82 24.17 -28.38
C ASP A 97 28.11 23.85 -27.06
N VAL A 98 27.57 24.88 -26.40
CA VAL A 98 26.79 24.73 -25.16
C VAL A 98 25.53 23.94 -25.43
N TRP A 99 24.76 24.30 -26.47
CA TRP A 99 23.53 23.59 -26.82
C TRP A 99 23.77 22.13 -27.17
N GLN A 100 24.84 21.85 -27.92
CA GLN A 100 25.21 20.49 -28.30
C GLN A 100 25.55 19.62 -27.08
N VAL A 101 26.30 20.18 -26.11
CA VAL A 101 26.66 19.45 -24.89
C VAL A 101 25.44 19.32 -23.97
N ALA A 102 24.69 20.40 -23.75
CA ALA A 102 23.55 20.43 -22.83
C ALA A 102 22.42 19.47 -23.23
N THR A 103 22.23 19.25 -24.53
CA THR A 103 21.23 18.31 -25.07
C THR A 103 21.75 16.89 -25.24
N SER A 104 23.04 16.64 -24.99
CA SER A 104 23.62 15.30 -25.11
C SER A 104 23.11 14.37 -23.99
N ALA A 105 22.81 13.11 -24.35
CA ALA A 105 22.34 12.11 -23.39
C ALA A 105 23.33 11.88 -22.23
N VAL A 106 24.64 11.95 -22.53
CA VAL A 106 25.70 11.80 -21.52
C VAL A 106 25.65 12.95 -20.51
N PHE A 107 25.54 14.20 -20.97
CA PHE A 107 25.45 15.34 -20.07
C PHE A 107 24.17 15.31 -19.24
N LEU A 108 23.02 14.96 -19.83
CA LEU A 108 21.74 14.87 -19.10
C LEU A 108 21.80 13.86 -17.96
N VAL A 109 22.37 12.66 -18.19
CA VAL A 109 22.52 11.65 -17.14
C VAL A 109 23.48 12.12 -16.04
N VAL A 110 24.67 12.63 -16.41
CA VAL A 110 25.68 13.03 -15.43
C VAL A 110 25.22 14.27 -14.63
N SER A 111 24.63 15.27 -15.28
CA SER A 111 24.11 16.47 -14.62
C SER A 111 22.96 16.15 -13.67
N THR A 112 22.08 15.21 -14.01
CA THR A 112 21.01 14.75 -13.11
C THR A 112 21.58 14.11 -11.85
N ILE A 113 22.57 13.21 -11.99
CA ILE A 113 23.24 12.57 -10.85
C ILE A 113 23.96 13.62 -9.99
N ALA A 114 24.69 14.55 -10.63
CA ALA A 114 25.41 15.62 -9.94
C ALA A 114 24.45 16.58 -9.20
N ALA A 115 23.30 16.91 -9.79
CA ALA A 115 22.27 17.74 -9.18
C ALA A 115 21.74 17.12 -7.89
N VAL A 116 21.43 15.81 -7.93
CA VAL A 116 20.95 15.06 -6.78
C VAL A 116 22.01 15.01 -5.67
N LEU A 117 23.26 14.67 -6.01
CA LEU A 117 24.37 14.64 -5.05
C LEU A 117 24.63 16.01 -4.42
N LEU A 118 24.65 17.07 -5.23
CA LEU A 118 24.85 18.43 -4.75
C LEU A 118 23.72 18.86 -3.81
N TRP A 119 22.47 18.51 -4.16
CA TRP A 119 21.32 18.77 -3.30
C TRP A 119 21.45 18.08 -1.93
N ILE A 120 21.88 16.82 -1.89
CA ILE A 120 22.10 16.06 -0.65
C ILE A 120 23.24 16.66 0.19
N VAL A 121 24.37 17.00 -0.43
CA VAL A 121 25.52 17.58 0.29
C VAL A 121 25.14 18.94 0.91
N LEU A 122 24.43 19.77 0.15
CA LEU A 122 24.00 21.08 0.63
C LEU A 122 22.87 20.99 1.67
N SER A 123 22.13 19.87 1.80
CA SER A 123 21.07 19.73 2.80
C SER A 123 21.60 19.21 4.13
N ARG A 124 22.70 18.45 4.11
CA ARG A 124 23.39 17.97 5.33
C ARG A 124 24.01 19.10 6.15
N ARG A 125 24.41 20.20 5.52
CA ARG A 125 25.09 21.33 6.19
C ARG A 125 24.21 22.22 7.07
N ARG A 126 22.89 22.01 7.10
CA ARG A 126 21.93 22.89 7.83
C ARG A 126 21.13 22.17 8.92
N SER A 127 21.43 20.90 9.21
CA SER A 127 20.64 20.04 10.10
C SER A 127 21.27 19.80 11.50
N ASP A 128 22.17 20.67 11.97
CA ASP A 128 22.78 20.56 13.31
C ASP A 128 22.12 21.49 14.35
N GLY A 129 20.85 21.84 14.18
CA GLY A 129 20.13 22.64 15.16
C GLY A 129 18.66 22.26 15.26
N GLY A 130 18.32 21.45 16.27
CA GLY A 130 16.94 21.21 16.69
C GLY A 130 16.53 19.74 16.73
N ALA A 131 17.19 18.95 17.58
CA ALA A 131 16.68 17.65 18.01
C ALA A 131 16.44 17.71 19.51
N GLU A 132 15.34 18.33 19.93
CA GLU A 132 14.77 18.13 21.26
C GLU A 132 13.28 18.49 21.22
N GLN A 133 12.46 17.54 21.68
CA GLN A 133 10.98 17.51 21.76
C GLN A 133 10.25 16.69 20.69
N ALA A 134 10.33 15.37 20.87
CA ALA A 134 9.26 14.45 20.51
C ALA A 134 9.16 13.40 21.63
N SER A 135 8.36 13.72 22.65
CA SER A 135 7.88 12.77 23.65
C SER A 135 6.36 12.83 23.63
N GLU A 136 5.74 11.65 23.59
CA GLU A 136 4.30 11.39 23.80
C GLU A 136 3.35 11.64 22.61
N ALA A 137 3.48 10.80 21.58
CA ALA A 137 2.34 10.26 20.84
C ALA A 137 2.69 8.83 20.40
N ARG A 138 2.13 7.84 21.10
CA ARG A 138 2.19 6.42 20.72
C ARG A 138 1.16 6.17 19.62
N ASP A 139 1.50 5.28 18.69
CA ASP A 139 0.65 4.62 17.66
C ASP A 139 0.72 5.09 16.20
N GLU A 140 1.78 5.77 15.73
CA GLU A 140 1.88 6.10 14.30
C GLU A 140 3.30 5.91 13.74
N VAL A 141 3.40 5.36 12.53
CA VAL A 141 4.59 5.58 11.69
C VAL A 141 4.55 7.05 11.29
N PRO A 142 5.44 7.91 11.80
CA PRO A 142 5.35 9.34 11.55
C PRO A 142 5.81 9.63 10.12
N TYR A 143 4.90 9.56 9.16
CA TYR A 143 5.16 10.02 7.80
C TYR A 143 5.38 11.54 7.82
N SER A 144 6.51 12.00 7.27
CA SER A 144 6.73 13.42 7.09
C SER A 144 5.69 13.99 6.10
N PRO A 145 5.43 15.31 6.10
CA PRO A 145 4.51 15.92 5.12
C PRO A 145 4.86 15.63 3.66
N MET A 146 6.16 15.47 3.36
CA MET A 146 6.63 15.10 2.02
C MET A 146 6.35 13.62 1.72
N ASP A 147 6.50 12.74 2.70
CA ASP A 147 6.14 11.33 2.54
C ASP A 147 4.63 11.18 2.35
N LYS A 148 3.81 11.89 3.13
CA LYS A 148 2.35 11.93 2.96
C LYS A 148 1.98 12.40 1.54
N ALA A 149 2.61 13.46 1.05
CA ALA A 149 2.37 13.96 -0.32
C ALA A 149 2.79 12.94 -1.39
N LEU A 150 3.91 12.25 -1.22
CA LEU A 150 4.36 11.21 -2.15
C LEU A 150 3.38 10.02 -2.18
N HIS A 151 2.87 9.62 -1.02
CA HIS A 151 1.88 8.56 -0.90
C HIS A 151 0.56 8.95 -1.58
N LEU A 152 0.04 10.14 -1.27
CA LEU A 152 -1.17 10.67 -1.92
C LEU A 152 -1.00 10.76 -3.44
N TYR A 153 0.16 11.21 -3.92
CA TYR A 153 0.46 11.22 -5.35
C TYR A 153 0.45 9.81 -5.94
N ALA A 154 1.16 8.86 -5.33
CA ALA A 154 1.23 7.50 -5.83
C ALA A 154 -0.16 6.84 -5.89
N PHE A 155 -1.00 7.01 -4.86
CA PHE A 155 -2.33 6.41 -4.83
C PHE A 155 -3.33 7.11 -5.77
N SER A 156 -3.25 8.43 -5.92
CA SER A 156 -4.15 9.16 -6.83
C SER A 156 -3.81 8.95 -8.31
N SER A 157 -2.63 8.41 -8.64
CA SER A 157 -2.12 8.30 -10.00
C SER A 157 -1.89 6.85 -10.46
N SER A 158 -2.97 6.05 -10.53
CA SER A 158 -2.90 4.68 -11.09
C SER A 158 -2.29 4.63 -12.49
N SER A 159 -2.50 5.67 -13.31
CA SER A 159 -1.85 5.82 -14.63
C SER A 159 -0.32 6.01 -14.54
N ALA A 160 0.17 6.76 -13.56
CA ALA A 160 1.60 6.95 -13.35
C ALA A 160 2.26 5.66 -12.86
N GLN A 161 1.60 4.94 -11.94
CA GLN A 161 2.05 3.62 -11.51
C GLN A 161 2.03 2.60 -12.65
N GLY A 162 1.01 2.59 -13.49
CA GLY A 162 0.95 1.75 -14.69
C GLY A 162 2.07 2.07 -15.70
N THR A 163 2.44 3.34 -15.82
CA THR A 163 3.57 3.77 -16.67
C THR A 163 4.91 3.27 -16.10
N LEU A 164 5.13 3.44 -14.79
CA LEU A 164 6.32 2.91 -14.11
C LEU A 164 6.41 1.39 -14.21
N ALA A 165 5.28 0.70 -14.04
CA ALA A 165 5.20 -0.74 -14.18
C ALA A 165 5.52 -1.20 -15.62
N SER A 166 5.03 -0.47 -16.64
CA SER A 166 5.36 -0.74 -18.05
C SER A 166 6.85 -0.55 -18.34
N MET A 167 7.45 0.50 -17.79
CA MET A 167 8.90 0.72 -17.88
C MET A 167 9.69 -0.42 -17.20
N GLU A 168 9.25 -0.87 -16.03
CA GLU A 168 9.83 -2.02 -15.33
C GLU A 168 9.73 -3.31 -16.17
N ASN A 169 8.57 -3.55 -16.79
CA ASN A 169 8.37 -4.71 -17.66
C ASN A 169 9.34 -4.70 -18.84
N HIS A 170 9.62 -3.53 -19.43
CA HIS A 170 10.60 -3.40 -20.51
C HIS A 170 12.03 -3.67 -20.03
N LEU A 171 12.44 -3.06 -18.90
CA LEU A 171 13.79 -3.17 -18.35
C LEU A 171 14.13 -4.59 -17.88
N TRP A 172 13.16 -5.33 -17.33
CA TRP A 172 13.35 -6.69 -16.79
C TRP A 172 12.71 -7.79 -17.64
N ARG A 173 12.29 -7.51 -18.89
CA ARG A 173 11.52 -8.42 -19.75
C ARG A 173 12.04 -9.86 -19.75
N LYS A 174 13.34 -10.05 -20.02
CA LYS A 174 13.96 -11.39 -20.08
C LYS A 174 13.90 -12.12 -18.74
N ARG A 175 14.05 -11.39 -17.63
CA ARG A 175 14.03 -11.95 -16.28
C ARG A 175 12.62 -12.31 -15.85
N ILE A 176 11.64 -11.45 -16.15
CA ILE A 176 10.21 -11.73 -15.89
C ILE A 176 9.80 -13.00 -16.65
N GLN A 177 10.08 -13.06 -17.96
CA GLN A 177 9.72 -14.22 -18.80
C GLN A 177 10.38 -15.55 -18.38
N SER A 178 11.56 -15.50 -17.77
CA SER A 178 12.29 -16.70 -17.31
C SER A 178 12.03 -17.06 -15.85
N THR A 179 11.40 -16.17 -15.07
CA THR A 179 11.10 -16.44 -13.66
C THR A 179 9.84 -17.30 -13.57
N PRO A 180 9.91 -18.53 -13.04
CA PRO A 180 8.73 -19.34 -12.86
C PRO A 180 7.87 -18.78 -11.72
N ASN A 181 6.55 -18.96 -11.84
CA ASN A 181 5.61 -18.81 -10.75
C ASN A 181 4.85 -20.14 -10.66
N GLN A 182 5.41 -21.09 -9.90
CA GLN A 182 5.05 -22.51 -10.02
C GLN A 182 3.68 -22.80 -9.41
N CYS A 183 3.41 -22.29 -8.21
CA CYS A 183 2.14 -22.47 -7.51
C CYS A 183 1.86 -21.22 -6.67
N PRO A 184 1.11 -20.24 -7.20
CA PRO A 184 0.72 -19.07 -6.43
C PRO A 184 -0.15 -19.47 -5.24
N VAL A 185 0.10 -18.89 -4.08
CA VAL A 185 -0.70 -19.10 -2.87
C VAL A 185 -1.44 -17.81 -2.51
N PHE A 186 -2.76 -17.86 -2.49
CA PHE A 186 -3.62 -16.73 -2.14
C PHE A 186 -4.24 -16.95 -0.76
N VAL A 187 -3.83 -16.17 0.24
CA VAL A 187 -4.42 -16.17 1.58
C VAL A 187 -5.60 -15.19 1.61
N THR A 188 -6.80 -15.68 1.89
CA THR A 188 -8.00 -14.84 1.91
C THR A 188 -9.05 -15.33 2.90
N SER A 189 -9.71 -14.39 3.54
CA SER A 189 -10.87 -14.61 4.41
C SER A 189 -11.45 -13.22 4.75
N LEU A 190 -12.54 -13.18 5.51
CA LEU A 190 -12.89 -11.93 6.17
C LEU A 190 -11.73 -11.47 7.08
N PRO A 191 -11.58 -10.15 7.29
CA PRO A 191 -10.59 -9.63 8.21
C PRO A 191 -10.71 -10.28 9.59
N ARG A 192 -9.59 -10.29 10.33
CA ARG A 192 -9.52 -10.84 11.70
C ARG A 192 -9.76 -12.35 11.80
N ALA A 193 -9.71 -13.09 10.69
CA ALA A 193 -9.69 -14.56 10.65
C ALA A 193 -8.30 -15.18 10.87
N GLY A 194 -7.22 -14.39 10.92
CA GLY A 194 -5.85 -14.90 11.02
C GLY A 194 -5.11 -15.01 9.68
N THR A 195 -5.56 -14.29 8.65
CA THR A 195 -4.87 -14.22 7.34
C THR A 195 -3.45 -13.65 7.44
N THR A 196 -3.20 -12.68 8.32
CA THR A 196 -1.88 -12.06 8.48
C THR A 196 -0.85 -13.03 9.03
N ILE A 197 -1.19 -13.79 10.08
CA ILE A 197 -0.23 -14.74 10.67
C ILE A 197 0.12 -15.88 9.69
N LEU A 198 -0.84 -16.29 8.86
CA LEU A 198 -0.59 -17.24 7.77
C LEU A 198 0.30 -16.65 6.67
N LEU A 199 0.11 -15.38 6.30
CA LEU A 199 1.00 -14.70 5.37
C LEU A 199 2.44 -14.65 5.91
N GLU A 200 2.62 -14.27 7.18
CA GLU A 200 3.93 -14.22 7.82
C GLU A 200 4.60 -15.59 7.86
N LEU A 201 3.85 -16.64 8.21
CA LEU A 201 4.32 -18.01 8.20
C LEU A 201 4.86 -18.43 6.83
N LEU A 202 4.12 -18.13 5.76
CA LEU A 202 4.51 -18.44 4.39
C LEU A 202 5.68 -17.56 3.93
N ALA A 203 5.67 -16.27 4.24
CA ALA A 203 6.73 -15.33 3.88
C ALA A 203 8.10 -15.67 4.52
N ARG A 204 8.11 -16.38 5.66
CA ARG A 204 9.33 -16.91 6.30
C ARG A 204 9.97 -18.05 5.52
N GLN A 205 9.23 -18.78 4.70
CA GLN A 205 9.80 -19.86 3.90
C GLN A 205 10.61 -19.30 2.74
N SER A 206 11.68 -19.99 2.35
CA SER A 206 12.59 -19.53 1.29
C SER A 206 11.95 -19.54 -0.10
N GLU A 207 11.02 -20.47 -0.34
CA GLU A 207 10.37 -20.68 -1.63
C GLU A 207 9.30 -19.62 -1.99
N PHE A 208 8.71 -18.96 -0.99
CA PHE A 208 7.63 -17.99 -1.21
C PHE A 208 8.12 -16.55 -1.24
N ALA A 209 7.60 -15.75 -2.17
CA ALA A 209 7.79 -14.29 -2.19
C ALA A 209 6.46 -13.57 -2.02
N SER A 210 6.44 -12.55 -1.16
CA SER A 210 5.28 -11.71 -0.91
C SER A 210 5.58 -10.24 -1.17
N PRO A 211 4.56 -9.43 -1.45
CA PRO A 211 4.67 -7.98 -1.33
C PRO A 211 5.04 -7.61 0.11
N THR A 212 5.86 -6.56 0.27
CA THR A 212 6.30 -6.03 1.57
C THR A 212 6.21 -4.52 1.56
N TYR A 213 6.28 -3.88 2.73
CA TYR A 213 6.30 -2.40 2.85
C TYR A 213 7.41 -1.75 2.03
N ARG A 214 8.47 -2.50 1.65
CA ARG A 214 9.50 -2.05 0.71
C ARG A 214 8.97 -1.57 -0.63
N HIS A 215 7.84 -2.12 -1.08
CA HIS A 215 7.24 -1.77 -2.37
C HIS A 215 6.42 -0.47 -2.30
N MET A 216 6.17 0.07 -1.10
CA MET A 216 5.41 1.30 -0.92
C MET A 216 6.27 2.56 -1.13
N PRO A 217 5.74 3.60 -1.80
CA PRO A 217 4.33 3.74 -2.21
C PRO A 217 3.99 3.29 -3.64
N PHE A 218 4.99 2.86 -4.43
CA PHE A 218 4.82 2.46 -5.83
C PHE A 218 4.70 0.94 -5.99
N THR A 219 3.63 0.38 -5.43
CA THR A 219 3.44 -1.08 -5.30
C THR A 219 3.39 -1.80 -6.65
N MET A 220 2.90 -1.16 -7.72
CA MET A 220 2.84 -1.72 -9.08
C MET A 220 4.21 -1.87 -9.76
N ALA A 221 5.25 -1.20 -9.25
CA ALA A 221 6.62 -1.18 -9.76
C ALA A 221 7.66 -1.61 -8.69
N PRO A 222 7.56 -2.86 -8.19
CA PRO A 222 8.31 -3.29 -7.00
C PRO A 222 9.83 -3.38 -7.23
N LEU A 223 10.33 -3.68 -8.43
CA LEU A 223 11.77 -3.78 -8.69
C LEU A 223 12.43 -2.41 -8.85
N LEU A 224 11.77 -1.46 -9.54
CA LEU A 224 12.27 -0.09 -9.68
C LEU A 224 12.32 0.58 -8.31
N TRP A 225 11.20 0.56 -7.60
CA TRP A 225 11.13 1.20 -6.30
C TRP A 225 11.99 0.48 -5.26
N GLY A 226 12.00 -0.86 -5.23
CA GLY A 226 12.84 -1.64 -4.32
C GLY A 226 14.35 -1.38 -4.49
N ARG A 227 14.80 -1.00 -5.69
CA ARG A 227 16.18 -0.54 -5.93
C ARG A 227 16.42 0.85 -5.37
N TYR A 228 15.48 1.76 -5.57
CA TYR A 228 15.59 3.15 -5.13
C TYR A 228 15.49 3.29 -3.60
N SER A 229 14.52 2.61 -2.97
CA SER A 229 14.32 2.66 -1.52
C SER A 229 15.51 2.11 -0.74
N ARG A 230 16.22 1.12 -1.29
CA ARG A 230 17.48 0.60 -0.72
C ARG A 230 18.58 1.66 -0.65
N LEU A 231 18.63 2.60 -1.60
CA LEU A 231 19.62 3.68 -1.65
C LEU A 231 19.30 4.82 -0.69
N LEU A 232 18.02 4.99 -0.33
CA LEU A 232 17.53 6.02 0.58
C LEU A 232 17.49 5.59 2.05
N ARG A 233 18.00 4.40 2.37
CA ARG A 233 17.89 3.77 3.69
C ARG A 233 18.48 4.66 4.81
N LYS A 234 17.63 5.37 5.54
CA LYS A 234 17.91 5.74 6.93
C LYS A 234 17.59 4.52 7.79
N SER A 235 18.54 4.11 8.62
CA SER A 235 18.28 3.17 9.71
C SER A 235 17.18 3.80 10.60
N GLY A 236 16.02 3.14 10.70
CA GLY A 236 14.87 3.68 11.44
C GLY A 236 13.88 2.59 11.84
N THR A 237 13.95 2.23 13.12
CA THR A 237 12.94 1.71 14.06
C THR A 237 11.70 0.98 13.54
N ARG A 238 11.52 -0.25 14.04
CA ARG A 238 10.26 -1.02 14.01
C ARG A 238 9.13 -0.19 14.63
N ALA A 239 7.97 -0.20 14.01
CA ALA A 239 6.76 0.45 14.51
C ALA A 239 5.64 -0.58 14.58
N GLU A 240 4.79 -0.49 15.60
CA GLU A 240 3.58 -1.31 15.65
C GLU A 240 2.64 -0.89 14.51
N ARG A 241 2.02 -1.85 13.82
CA ARG A 241 1.09 -1.52 12.74
C ARG A 241 -0.15 -0.80 13.25
N ALA A 242 -0.75 0.03 12.40
CA ALA A 242 -1.99 0.78 12.66
C ALA A 242 -3.21 -0.10 13.03
N HIS A 243 -3.08 -1.43 13.03
CA HIS A 243 -4.12 -2.36 13.49
C HIS A 243 -4.06 -2.67 15.00
N GLY A 244 -3.03 -2.25 15.73
CA GLY A 244 -2.98 -2.34 17.21
C GLY A 244 -3.23 -3.74 17.76
N ASP A 245 -2.60 -4.74 17.15
CA ASP A 245 -2.72 -6.15 17.53
C ASP A 245 -1.38 -6.81 17.88
N GLY A 246 -0.38 -6.00 18.25
CA GLY A 246 0.89 -6.47 18.77
C GLY A 246 1.83 -7.07 17.73
N ILE A 247 1.52 -6.95 16.43
CA ILE A 247 2.44 -7.30 15.34
C ILE A 247 3.33 -6.09 15.06
N GLU A 248 4.62 -6.20 15.41
CA GLU A 248 5.64 -5.23 15.01
C GLU A 248 5.85 -5.33 13.49
N VAL A 249 5.72 -4.20 12.80
CA VAL A 249 5.95 -4.12 11.37
C VAL A 249 7.27 -3.42 11.10
N ASP A 250 8.08 -4.06 10.27
CA ASP A 250 9.28 -3.50 9.66
C ASP A 250 9.09 -3.33 8.15
N PHE A 251 10.07 -2.72 7.50
CA PHE A 251 10.04 -2.46 6.06
C PHE A 251 10.00 -3.74 5.19
N GLU A 252 10.38 -4.88 5.75
CA GLU A 252 10.36 -6.19 5.07
C GLU A 252 9.11 -7.00 5.40
N SER A 253 8.24 -6.47 6.26
CA SER A 253 7.05 -7.18 6.70
C SER A 253 6.07 -7.33 5.53
N PRO A 254 5.49 -8.53 5.35
CA PRO A 254 4.60 -8.79 4.25
C PRO A 254 3.27 -8.06 4.45
N GLU A 255 2.69 -7.53 3.37
CA GLU A 255 1.44 -6.76 3.46
C GLU A 255 0.60 -6.87 2.17
N ALA A 256 -0.70 -6.62 2.32
CA ALA A 256 -1.75 -6.77 1.33
C ALA A 256 -1.85 -5.60 0.34
N PHE A 257 -0.89 -5.47 -0.58
CA PHE A 257 -0.85 -4.36 -1.54
C PHE A 257 -1.48 -4.64 -2.91
N GLU A 258 -1.99 -5.85 -3.14
CA GLU A 258 -2.52 -6.23 -4.46
C GLU A 258 -3.76 -5.46 -4.84
N GLU A 259 -4.56 -4.99 -3.87
CA GLU A 259 -5.86 -4.38 -4.12
C GLU A 259 -5.78 -3.13 -5.00
N MET A 260 -4.66 -2.40 -4.94
CA MET A 260 -4.40 -1.28 -5.83
C MET A 260 -4.41 -1.69 -7.31
N VAL A 261 -3.91 -2.88 -7.62
CA VAL A 261 -3.94 -3.42 -8.99
C VAL A 261 -5.38 -3.74 -9.37
N TRP A 262 -6.16 -4.36 -8.47
CA TRP A 262 -7.57 -4.67 -8.74
C TRP A 262 -8.40 -3.41 -8.95
N MET A 263 -8.26 -2.40 -8.10
CA MET A 263 -8.90 -1.09 -8.25
C MET A 263 -8.50 -0.37 -9.54
N ALA A 264 -7.27 -0.56 -10.04
CA ALA A 264 -6.82 0.07 -11.28
C ALA A 264 -7.52 -0.50 -12.52
N TYR A 265 -7.77 -1.82 -12.54
CA TYR A 265 -8.29 -2.54 -13.70
C TYR A 265 -9.79 -2.87 -13.65
N TRP A 266 -10.39 -2.90 -12.46
CA TRP A 266 -11.79 -3.29 -12.23
C TRP A 266 -12.60 -2.18 -11.55
N LYS A 267 -12.42 -0.92 -11.96
CA LYS A 267 -13.00 0.27 -11.30
C LYS A 267 -14.52 0.17 -11.11
N GLU A 268 -15.19 -0.42 -12.09
CA GLU A 268 -16.63 -0.64 -12.12
C GLU A 268 -17.13 -1.54 -10.98
N LYS A 269 -16.29 -2.45 -10.47
CA LYS A 269 -16.61 -3.31 -9.33
C LYS A 269 -16.50 -2.59 -7.99
N TYR A 270 -15.83 -1.43 -7.94
CA TYR A 270 -15.67 -0.63 -6.72
C TYR A 270 -16.66 0.52 -6.69
N GLY A 271 -17.90 0.22 -6.30
CA GLY A 271 -18.95 1.20 -6.11
C GLY A 271 -18.63 2.23 -5.00
N SER A 272 -19.52 3.22 -4.86
CA SER A 272 -19.43 4.21 -3.78
C SER A 272 -19.70 3.58 -2.41
N GLN A 273 -20.66 2.65 -2.33
CA GLN A 273 -21.13 2.04 -1.10
C GLN A 273 -20.65 0.59 -0.89
N HIS A 274 -20.47 -0.18 -1.97
CA HIS A 274 -20.12 -1.59 -1.89
C HIS A 274 -19.12 -2.01 -2.96
N ILE A 275 -18.56 -3.21 -2.80
CA ILE A 275 -17.69 -3.86 -3.78
C ILE A 275 -18.44 -5.05 -4.37
N GLU A 276 -18.57 -5.11 -5.69
CA GLU A 276 -19.22 -6.23 -6.37
C GLU A 276 -18.37 -7.51 -6.29
N THR A 277 -19.01 -8.67 -6.43
CA THR A 277 -18.29 -9.95 -6.55
C THR A 277 -17.85 -10.22 -7.98
N TRP A 278 -16.87 -11.11 -8.14
CA TRP A 278 -16.40 -11.59 -9.44
C TRP A 278 -16.82 -13.03 -9.70
N GLN A 279 -17.20 -13.29 -10.95
CA GLN A 279 -17.46 -14.62 -11.48
C GLN A 279 -16.25 -15.13 -12.29
N ALA A 280 -16.23 -16.44 -12.60
CA ALA A 280 -15.12 -17.04 -13.32
C ALA A 280 -14.94 -16.50 -14.76
N ASP A 281 -16.02 -15.97 -15.35
CA ASP A 281 -16.11 -15.38 -16.68
C ASP A 281 -15.83 -13.87 -16.69
N ASP A 282 -15.69 -13.22 -15.53
CA ASP A 282 -15.18 -11.84 -15.40
C ASP A 282 -13.67 -11.81 -15.73
N ARG A 283 -13.32 -12.14 -16.98
CA ARG A 283 -11.94 -12.24 -17.47
C ARG A 283 -11.52 -10.94 -18.14
N ASN A 284 -10.29 -10.53 -17.88
CA ASN A 284 -9.70 -9.33 -18.47
C ASN A 284 -8.25 -9.64 -18.84
N ALA A 285 -7.97 -9.75 -20.14
CA ALA A 285 -6.67 -10.16 -20.65
C ALA A 285 -5.54 -9.17 -20.27
N GLU A 286 -5.82 -7.87 -20.28
CA GLU A 286 -4.84 -6.84 -19.92
C GLU A 286 -4.48 -6.94 -18.43
N PHE A 287 -5.49 -7.11 -17.58
CA PHE A 287 -5.31 -7.32 -16.15
C PHE A 287 -4.54 -8.61 -15.86
N GLU A 288 -4.91 -9.72 -16.50
CA GLU A 288 -4.26 -11.02 -16.31
C GLU A 288 -2.79 -11.00 -16.71
N GLU A 289 -2.47 -10.39 -17.85
CA GLU A 289 -1.08 -10.20 -18.27
C GLU A 289 -0.31 -9.32 -17.27
N PHE A 290 -0.90 -8.19 -16.87
CA PHE A 290 -0.28 -7.30 -15.90
C PHE A 290 -0.04 -8.00 -14.55
N PHE A 291 -1.03 -8.74 -14.07
CA PHE A 291 -1.00 -9.40 -12.77
C PHE A 291 0.05 -10.51 -12.78
N ASP A 292 0.10 -11.39 -13.80
CA ASP A 292 1.16 -12.41 -13.92
C ASP A 292 2.56 -11.78 -13.92
N GLN A 293 2.76 -10.69 -14.67
CA GLN A 293 4.02 -9.96 -14.66
C GLN A 293 4.32 -9.36 -13.29
N HIS A 294 3.33 -8.81 -12.59
CA HIS A 294 3.46 -8.28 -11.24
C HIS A 294 3.92 -9.35 -10.25
N LEU A 295 3.28 -10.51 -10.25
CA LEU A 295 3.62 -11.64 -9.37
C LEU A 295 5.08 -12.06 -9.57
N ARG A 296 5.51 -12.21 -10.84
CA ARG A 296 6.91 -12.55 -11.17
C ARG A 296 7.90 -11.48 -10.74
N LYS A 297 7.54 -10.19 -10.81
CA LYS A 297 8.39 -9.09 -10.33
C LYS A 297 8.61 -9.17 -8.82
N VAL A 298 7.59 -9.56 -8.06
CA VAL A 298 7.73 -9.80 -6.61
C VAL A 298 8.65 -11.01 -6.34
N ILE A 299 8.49 -12.12 -7.05
CA ILE A 299 9.37 -13.30 -6.96
C ILE A 299 10.84 -12.92 -7.25
N ILE A 300 11.09 -12.13 -8.30
CA ILE A 300 12.42 -11.63 -8.64
C ILE A 300 13.06 -10.85 -7.47
N GLY A 301 12.24 -10.15 -6.69
CA GLY A 301 12.65 -9.36 -5.53
C GLY A 301 13.23 -10.19 -4.37
N LYS A 302 12.88 -11.48 -4.28
CA LYS A 302 13.37 -12.41 -3.24
C LYS A 302 14.13 -13.58 -3.90
N PRO A 303 15.47 -13.51 -4.00
CA PRO A 303 16.28 -14.57 -4.60
C PRO A 303 16.02 -15.93 -3.94
N GLY A 304 15.89 -16.98 -4.77
CA GLY A 304 15.62 -18.35 -4.31
C GLY A 304 14.14 -18.71 -4.21
N SER A 305 13.24 -17.72 -4.23
CA SER A 305 11.80 -17.98 -4.30
C SER A 305 11.35 -18.38 -5.71
N THR A 306 10.31 -19.21 -5.76
CA THR A 306 9.71 -19.75 -7.01
C THR A 306 8.18 -19.67 -7.02
N CYS A 307 7.58 -19.31 -5.88
CA CYS A 307 6.14 -19.23 -5.69
C CYS A 307 5.77 -17.87 -5.12
N TYR A 308 4.74 -17.26 -5.70
CA TYR A 308 4.18 -16.04 -5.15
C TYR A 308 3.22 -16.36 -4.00
N VAL A 309 3.24 -15.58 -2.92
CA VAL A 309 2.22 -15.62 -1.87
C VAL A 309 1.67 -14.22 -1.61
N SER A 310 0.36 -14.09 -1.50
CA SER A 310 -0.28 -12.86 -1.04
C SER A 310 -1.31 -13.10 0.03
N LYS A 311 -1.66 -12.01 0.71
CA LYS A 311 -2.89 -11.90 1.47
C LYS A 311 -3.69 -10.77 0.87
N ASN A 312 -4.98 -11.01 0.67
CA ASN A 312 -5.93 -9.96 0.34
C ASN A 312 -7.31 -10.39 0.85
N ASN A 313 -7.94 -9.62 1.73
CA ASN A 313 -9.24 -10.03 2.29
C ASN A 313 -10.33 -10.03 1.21
N ALA A 314 -10.28 -9.08 0.27
CA ALA A 314 -11.25 -8.97 -0.80
C ALA A 314 -11.09 -10.08 -1.86
N ASN A 315 -10.05 -10.94 -1.78
CA ASN A 315 -9.96 -12.14 -2.61
C ASN A 315 -11.13 -13.11 -2.35
N ILE A 316 -11.79 -13.01 -1.19
CA ILE A 316 -12.99 -13.79 -0.86
C ILE A 316 -14.13 -13.55 -1.87
N ALA A 317 -14.18 -12.37 -2.51
CA ALA A 317 -15.21 -11.99 -3.48
C ALA A 317 -14.94 -12.52 -4.90
N ARG A 318 -13.76 -13.09 -5.14
CA ARG A 318 -13.22 -13.42 -6.47
C ARG A 318 -12.61 -14.81 -6.53
N LEU A 319 -13.02 -15.71 -5.63
CA LEU A 319 -12.53 -17.09 -5.59
C LEU A 319 -12.68 -17.81 -6.94
N PRO A 320 -13.82 -17.71 -7.66
CA PRO A 320 -13.97 -18.35 -8.97
C PRO A 320 -13.00 -17.78 -10.01
N LEU A 321 -12.85 -16.45 -10.05
CA LEU A 321 -11.96 -15.76 -10.98
C LEU A 321 -10.48 -16.11 -10.73
N LEU A 322 -10.02 -16.05 -9.48
CA LEU A 322 -8.64 -16.41 -9.13
C LEU A 322 -8.31 -17.83 -9.58
N LYS A 323 -9.23 -18.77 -9.37
CA LYS A 323 -9.04 -20.15 -9.82
C LYS A 323 -9.06 -20.28 -11.33
N ALA A 324 -9.89 -19.52 -12.03
CA ALA A 324 -9.93 -19.50 -13.49
C ALA A 324 -8.67 -18.88 -14.12
N MET A 325 -8.06 -17.89 -13.46
CA MET A 325 -6.80 -17.26 -13.88
C MET A 325 -5.59 -18.14 -13.56
N TYR A 326 -5.57 -18.77 -12.39
CA TYR A 326 -4.48 -19.61 -11.91
C TYR A 326 -5.00 -20.99 -11.47
N PRO A 327 -5.23 -21.92 -12.41
CA PRO A 327 -5.76 -23.25 -12.10
C PRO A 327 -4.89 -24.05 -11.12
N GLU A 328 -3.58 -23.83 -11.12
CA GLU A 328 -2.62 -24.49 -10.22
C GLU A 328 -2.44 -23.77 -8.87
N SER A 329 -3.12 -22.63 -8.65
CA SER A 329 -3.01 -21.90 -7.40
C SER A 329 -3.64 -22.65 -6.23
N ARG A 330 -3.11 -22.38 -5.03
CA ARG A 330 -3.70 -22.80 -3.75
C ARG A 330 -4.32 -21.59 -3.07
N ILE A 331 -5.59 -21.71 -2.72
CA ILE A 331 -6.31 -20.68 -1.96
C ILE A 331 -6.41 -21.15 -0.52
N LEU A 332 -5.80 -20.41 0.40
CA LEU A 332 -5.78 -20.70 1.83
C LEU A 332 -6.80 -19.83 2.55
N ILE A 333 -7.81 -20.46 3.15
CA ILE A 333 -8.94 -19.79 3.80
C ILE A 333 -8.96 -20.13 5.29
N PRO A 334 -8.40 -19.28 6.17
CA PRO A 334 -8.62 -19.44 7.59
C PRO A 334 -10.07 -19.15 7.94
N VAL A 335 -10.64 -20.02 8.78
CA VAL A 335 -11.97 -19.89 9.36
C VAL A 335 -11.79 -19.72 10.85
N ARG A 336 -12.48 -18.73 11.41
CA ARG A 336 -12.43 -18.40 12.83
C ARG A 336 -13.82 -18.53 13.43
N GLU A 337 -13.88 -18.85 14.71
CA GLU A 337 -15.12 -18.86 15.48
C GLU A 337 -15.90 -17.53 15.28
N PRO A 338 -17.19 -17.60 14.87
CA PRO A 338 -17.95 -16.44 14.42
C PRO A 338 -18.08 -15.34 15.47
N LEU A 339 -18.35 -15.69 16.74
CA LEU A 339 -18.56 -14.69 17.78
C LEU A 339 -17.27 -13.91 18.06
N ALA A 340 -16.15 -14.62 18.16
CA ALA A 340 -14.83 -14.03 18.37
C ALA A 340 -14.40 -13.15 17.19
N GLN A 341 -14.68 -13.58 15.96
CA GLN A 341 -14.35 -12.81 14.77
C GLN A 341 -15.21 -11.55 14.67
N VAL A 342 -16.54 -11.66 14.80
CA VAL A 342 -17.48 -10.51 14.77
C VAL A 342 -17.11 -9.49 15.84
N GLN A 343 -16.84 -9.92 17.07
CA GLN A 343 -16.40 -9.01 18.12
C GLN A 343 -15.09 -8.27 17.76
N SER A 344 -14.17 -8.96 17.08
CA SER A 344 -12.93 -8.32 16.62
C SER A 344 -13.15 -7.39 15.44
N LEU A 345 -14.11 -7.67 14.56
CA LEU A 345 -14.47 -6.81 13.44
C LEU A 345 -15.05 -5.48 13.95
N MET A 346 -16.05 -5.56 14.84
CA MET A 346 -16.68 -4.38 15.46
C MET A 346 -15.67 -3.49 16.17
N ARG A 347 -14.78 -4.07 16.99
CA ARG A 347 -13.74 -3.30 17.67
C ARG A 347 -12.81 -2.57 16.70
N GLN A 348 -12.45 -3.20 15.58
CA GLN A 348 -11.61 -2.55 14.59
C GLN A 348 -12.37 -1.50 13.80
N HIS A 349 -13.65 -1.74 13.49
CA HIS A 349 -14.51 -0.73 12.87
C HIS A 349 -14.53 0.55 13.72
N GLN A 350 -14.85 0.44 15.00
CA GLN A 350 -14.87 1.58 15.94
C GLN A 350 -13.52 2.30 16.01
N ARG A 351 -12.42 1.56 16.19
CA ARG A 351 -11.06 2.16 16.21
C ARG A 351 -10.73 2.92 14.93
N PHE A 352 -11.10 2.38 13.78
CA PHE A 352 -10.86 3.06 12.50
C PHE A 352 -11.84 4.21 12.25
N SER A 353 -13.08 4.13 12.74
CA SER A 353 -14.00 5.28 12.73
C SER A 353 -13.38 6.45 13.49
N ASP A 354 -12.96 6.23 14.74
CA ASP A 354 -12.30 7.25 15.58
C ASP A 354 -11.01 7.79 14.91
N LEU A 355 -10.20 6.91 14.30
CA LEU A 355 -8.98 7.30 13.61
C LEU A 355 -9.26 8.14 12.35
N HIS A 356 -10.27 7.77 11.57
CA HIS A 356 -10.60 8.46 10.32
C HIS A 356 -11.25 9.82 10.56
N GLU A 357 -11.93 9.99 11.69
CA GLU A 357 -12.46 11.28 12.12
C GLU A 357 -11.34 12.26 12.48
N ARG A 358 -10.29 11.79 13.17
CA ARG A 358 -9.17 12.64 13.62
C ARG A 358 -8.04 12.81 12.60
N ASP A 359 -7.81 11.83 11.72
CA ASP A 359 -6.77 11.87 10.68
C ASP A 359 -7.31 11.48 9.30
N ARG A 360 -7.61 12.50 8.50
CA ARG A 360 -8.03 12.34 7.10
C ARG A 360 -6.98 11.62 6.24
N PHE A 361 -5.69 11.78 6.55
CA PHE A 361 -4.64 11.07 5.80
C PHE A 361 -4.72 9.57 6.03
N ALA A 362 -5.03 9.11 7.26
CA ALA A 362 -5.20 7.69 7.55
C ALA A 362 -6.33 7.08 6.70
N ARG A 363 -7.47 7.78 6.60
CA ARG A 363 -8.58 7.36 5.74
C ARG A 363 -8.17 7.29 4.26
N GLN A 364 -7.58 8.36 3.73
CA GLN A 364 -7.14 8.44 2.33
C GLN A 364 -6.06 7.40 1.99
N TYR A 365 -5.18 7.13 2.95
CA TYR A 365 -4.16 6.10 2.83
C TYR A 365 -4.81 4.72 2.71
N MET A 366 -5.75 4.39 3.61
CA MET A 366 -6.47 3.11 3.57
C MET A 366 -7.27 2.92 2.28
N GLU A 367 -8.06 3.93 1.89
CA GLU A 367 -8.78 3.92 0.61
C GLU A 367 -7.82 3.78 -0.58
N GLY A 368 -6.67 4.45 -0.52
CA GLY A 368 -5.65 4.44 -1.57
C GLY A 368 -4.96 3.08 -1.78
N ILE A 369 -4.82 2.29 -0.71
CA ILE A 369 -4.30 0.91 -0.78
C ILE A 369 -5.40 -0.15 -0.88
N GLY A 370 -6.67 0.26 -0.93
CA GLY A 370 -7.82 -0.62 -1.09
C GLY A 370 -8.30 -1.32 0.19
N HIS A 371 -7.97 -0.79 1.36
CA HIS A 371 -8.52 -1.27 2.63
C HIS A 371 -9.87 -0.64 2.93
N PHE A 372 -10.93 -1.28 2.45
CA PHE A 372 -12.32 -0.85 2.63
C PHE A 372 -13.05 -1.63 3.73
N GLU A 373 -12.34 -2.22 4.69
CA GLU A 373 -12.98 -3.14 5.65
C GLU A 373 -13.50 -2.47 6.93
N PHE A 374 -13.10 -1.22 7.22
CA PHE A 374 -13.36 -0.59 8.52
C PHE A 374 -13.48 0.94 8.46
N GLY A 375 -14.04 1.51 9.53
CA GLY A 375 -14.18 2.94 9.75
C GLY A 375 -14.92 3.66 8.63
N GLY A 376 -14.62 4.96 8.47
CA GLY A 376 -15.16 5.77 7.36
C GLY A 376 -14.76 5.33 5.94
N ALA A 377 -13.89 4.32 5.79
CA ALA A 377 -13.53 3.73 4.51
C ALA A 377 -14.34 2.45 4.20
N LEU A 378 -15.21 2.00 5.11
CA LEU A 378 -15.98 0.77 4.95
C LEU A 378 -16.78 0.75 3.63
N LYS A 379 -16.55 -0.28 2.82
CA LYS A 379 -17.39 -0.68 1.70
C LYS A 379 -17.62 -2.19 1.79
N PRO A 380 -18.77 -2.67 2.29
CA PRO A 380 -19.04 -4.10 2.33
C PRO A 380 -18.96 -4.70 0.92
N ILE A 381 -18.49 -5.95 0.84
CA ILE A 381 -18.60 -6.73 -0.38
C ILE A 381 -20.05 -7.19 -0.51
N ALA A 382 -20.64 -7.02 -1.70
CA ALA A 382 -22.03 -7.32 -2.00
C ALA A 382 -22.27 -8.84 -2.16
N PHE A 383 -22.02 -9.61 -1.10
CA PHE A 383 -22.45 -11.00 -1.04
C PHE A 383 -23.98 -11.08 -1.00
N ALA A 384 -24.55 -12.16 -1.52
CA ALA A 384 -25.99 -12.39 -1.40
C ALA A 384 -26.39 -12.46 0.09
N GLY A 385 -27.31 -11.60 0.51
CA GLY A 385 -27.78 -11.50 1.90
C GLY A 385 -26.90 -10.65 2.84
N ALA A 386 -25.81 -10.07 2.34
CA ALA A 386 -25.04 -9.08 3.10
C ALA A 386 -25.79 -7.73 3.20
N PRO A 387 -25.43 -6.86 4.16
CA PRO A 387 -25.85 -5.46 4.14
C PRO A 387 -25.46 -4.76 2.83
N GLU A 388 -26.36 -3.94 2.28
CA GLU A 388 -26.15 -3.25 0.99
C GLU A 388 -25.19 -2.05 1.11
N ASP A 389 -25.11 -1.47 2.31
CA ASP A 389 -24.28 -0.31 2.63
C ASP A 389 -23.72 -0.39 4.06
N THR A 390 -23.38 0.77 4.63
CA THR A 390 -22.78 0.89 5.96
C THR A 390 -23.82 1.18 7.06
N GLU A 391 -25.09 1.31 6.72
CA GLU A 391 -26.14 1.58 7.70
C GLU A 391 -26.23 0.42 8.70
N GLY A 392 -26.16 0.77 9.99
CA GLY A 392 -26.16 -0.21 11.07
C GLY A 392 -24.80 -0.87 11.35
N SER A 393 -23.69 -0.41 10.77
CA SER A 393 -22.34 -0.94 11.05
C SER A 393 -21.92 -0.85 12.53
N GLU A 394 -22.61 -0.06 13.34
CA GLU A 394 -22.43 0.01 14.80
C GLU A 394 -23.12 -1.14 15.56
N GLN A 395 -24.00 -1.89 14.90
CA GLN A 395 -24.79 -2.96 15.49
C GLN A 395 -24.15 -4.32 15.24
N VAL A 396 -24.23 -5.22 16.22
CA VAL A 396 -23.69 -6.58 16.12
C VAL A 396 -24.36 -7.40 15.01
N ASP A 397 -25.66 -7.18 14.78
CA ASP A 397 -26.44 -7.90 13.78
C ASP A 397 -25.98 -7.58 12.34
N TYR A 398 -25.48 -6.36 12.09
CA TYR A 398 -24.84 -6.02 10.82
C TYR A 398 -23.66 -6.94 10.53
N TRP A 399 -22.75 -7.06 11.49
CA TRP A 399 -21.54 -7.87 11.34
C TRP A 399 -21.84 -9.37 11.30
N LEU A 400 -22.87 -9.84 12.02
CA LEU A 400 -23.34 -11.22 11.91
C LEU A 400 -23.90 -11.53 10.53
N ARG A 401 -24.75 -10.66 9.98
CA ARG A 401 -25.28 -10.82 8.61
C ARG A 401 -24.15 -10.82 7.59
N TYR A 402 -23.20 -9.88 7.72
CA TYR A 402 -22.05 -9.81 6.84
C TYR A 402 -21.16 -11.06 6.94
N TRP A 403 -20.90 -11.56 8.15
CA TRP A 403 -20.15 -12.78 8.39
C TRP A 403 -20.83 -14.00 7.75
N ILE A 404 -22.14 -14.17 8.00
CA ILE A 404 -22.94 -15.27 7.43
C ILE A 404 -22.88 -15.22 5.90
N ALA A 405 -23.20 -14.08 5.30
CA ALA A 405 -23.23 -13.92 3.86
C ALA A 405 -21.86 -14.18 3.21
N ALA A 406 -20.78 -13.70 3.83
CA ALA A 406 -19.42 -13.93 3.34
C ALA A 406 -19.04 -15.42 3.35
N TYR A 407 -19.34 -16.13 4.44
CA TYR A 407 -18.96 -17.54 4.53
C TYR A 407 -19.93 -18.49 3.82
N GLU A 408 -21.19 -18.13 3.62
CA GLU A 408 -22.08 -18.81 2.68
C GLU A 408 -21.60 -18.64 1.23
N HIS A 409 -21.09 -17.45 0.89
CA HIS A 409 -20.40 -17.24 -0.38
C HIS A 409 -19.15 -18.12 -0.51
N VAL A 410 -18.32 -18.23 0.53
CA VAL A 410 -17.16 -19.15 0.54
C VAL A 410 -17.59 -20.61 0.37
N LEU A 411 -18.61 -21.07 1.10
CA LEU A 411 -19.09 -22.45 1.00
C LEU A 411 -19.56 -22.78 -0.42
N SER A 412 -20.23 -21.83 -1.09
CA SER A 412 -20.75 -22.01 -2.44
C SER A 412 -19.71 -21.83 -3.55
N GLN A 413 -18.77 -20.90 -3.41
CA GLN A 413 -17.87 -20.47 -4.49
C GLN A 413 -16.42 -20.95 -4.35
N ALA A 414 -15.98 -21.35 -3.15
CA ALA A 414 -14.60 -21.78 -2.97
C ALA A 414 -14.32 -23.06 -3.77
N PRO A 415 -13.22 -23.09 -4.55
CA PRO A 415 -12.89 -24.26 -5.36
C PRO A 415 -12.67 -25.50 -4.47
N ARG A 416 -12.83 -26.69 -5.07
CA ARG A 416 -12.76 -27.96 -4.33
C ARG A 416 -11.42 -28.19 -3.64
N ASP A 417 -10.34 -27.66 -4.21
CA ASP A 417 -8.98 -27.77 -3.69
C ASP A 417 -8.54 -26.53 -2.88
N ALA A 418 -9.47 -25.64 -2.52
CA ALA A 418 -9.19 -24.61 -1.51
C ALA A 418 -8.88 -25.28 -0.16
N VAL A 419 -7.86 -24.75 0.51
CA VAL A 419 -7.36 -25.27 1.78
C VAL A 419 -7.99 -24.47 2.91
N PHE A 420 -8.90 -25.12 3.66
CA PHE A 420 -9.56 -24.51 4.81
C PHE A 420 -8.76 -24.81 6.08
N VAL A 421 -8.51 -23.77 6.88
CA VAL A 421 -7.74 -23.87 8.12
C VAL A 421 -8.61 -23.42 9.29
N ASP A 422 -8.84 -24.33 10.23
CA ASP A 422 -9.42 -23.98 11.52
C ASP A 422 -8.40 -23.15 12.31
N HIS A 423 -8.70 -21.87 12.50
CA HIS A 423 -7.85 -20.92 13.19
C HIS A 423 -7.67 -21.30 14.67
N GLU A 424 -8.72 -21.79 15.33
CA GLU A 424 -8.68 -22.24 16.72
C GLU A 424 -7.80 -23.48 16.86
N ALA A 425 -7.97 -24.48 16.00
CA ALA A 425 -7.15 -25.69 16.02
C ALA A 425 -5.67 -25.39 15.72
N LEU A 426 -5.39 -24.50 14.75
CA LEU A 426 -4.03 -24.04 14.45
C LEU A 426 -3.40 -23.30 15.63
N SER A 427 -4.18 -22.48 16.32
CA SER A 427 -3.72 -21.71 17.49
C SER A 427 -3.45 -22.59 18.72
N GLN A 428 -4.22 -23.67 18.89
CA GLN A 428 -4.10 -24.58 20.04
C GLN A 428 -3.06 -25.68 19.81
N THR A 429 -2.96 -26.20 18.58
CA THR A 429 -2.14 -27.35 18.23
C THR A 429 -1.29 -27.10 16.96
N PRO A 430 -0.48 -26.03 16.91
CA PRO A 430 0.26 -25.65 15.71
C PRO A 430 1.19 -26.76 15.21
N ALA A 431 1.83 -27.50 16.11
CA ALA A 431 2.71 -28.61 15.75
C ALA A 431 2.00 -29.75 15.00
N LEU A 432 0.69 -29.92 15.18
CA LEU A 432 -0.13 -30.91 14.46
C LEU A 432 -0.70 -30.35 13.16
N GLN A 433 -1.03 -29.05 13.13
CA GLN A 433 -1.68 -28.41 11.98
C GLN A 433 -0.70 -27.96 10.90
N LEU A 434 0.48 -27.46 11.29
CA LEU A 434 1.49 -26.95 10.35
C LEU A 434 1.96 -27.99 9.33
N PRO A 435 2.25 -29.26 9.68
CA PRO A 435 2.59 -30.28 8.68
C PRO A 435 1.51 -30.47 7.62
N ARG A 436 0.23 -30.37 8.00
CA ARG A 436 -0.90 -30.56 7.06
C ARG A 436 -1.06 -29.38 6.13
N ILE A 437 -0.89 -28.17 6.66
CA ILE A 437 -0.87 -26.97 5.83
C ILE A 437 0.30 -27.05 4.84
N ALA A 438 1.49 -27.49 5.31
CA ALA A 438 2.67 -27.66 4.48
C ALA A 438 2.42 -28.69 3.36
N GLU A 439 1.80 -29.83 3.67
CA GLU A 439 1.42 -30.86 2.70
C GLU A 439 0.40 -30.34 1.68
N ALA A 440 -0.68 -29.70 2.15
CA ALA A 440 -1.74 -29.18 1.29
C ALA A 440 -1.25 -28.08 0.33
N LEU A 441 -0.27 -27.28 0.78
CA LEU A 441 0.38 -26.24 -0.02
C LEU A 441 1.60 -26.74 -0.80
N VAL A 442 1.98 -28.01 -0.65
CA VAL A 442 3.15 -28.62 -1.31
C VAL A 442 4.45 -27.86 -1.00
N VAL A 443 4.61 -27.45 0.26
CA VAL A 443 5.80 -26.74 0.77
C VAL A 443 7.01 -27.67 0.71
N ASN A 444 8.12 -27.18 0.16
CA ASN A 444 9.33 -27.96 -0.05
C ASN A 444 10.04 -28.28 1.29
N ASP A 445 10.16 -27.30 2.18
CA ASP A 445 10.79 -27.45 3.50
C ASP A 445 9.73 -27.46 4.61
N GLN A 446 9.02 -28.59 4.71
CA GLN A 446 7.98 -28.77 5.74
C GLN A 446 8.55 -28.66 7.16
N ALA A 447 9.80 -29.09 7.36
CA ALA A 447 10.46 -29.01 8.66
C ALA A 447 10.63 -27.55 9.10
N ALA A 448 11.12 -26.67 8.21
CA ALA A 448 11.22 -25.25 8.48
C ALA A 448 9.87 -24.63 8.86
N MET A 449 8.79 -25.00 8.16
CA MET A 449 7.44 -24.50 8.48
C MET A 449 6.99 -24.93 9.89
N VAL A 450 7.27 -26.17 10.31
CA VAL A 450 6.91 -26.68 11.65
C VAL A 450 7.65 -25.96 12.77
N THR A 451 8.90 -25.51 12.53
CA THR A 451 9.66 -24.74 13.53
C THR A 451 9.00 -23.41 13.89
N CYS A 452 8.08 -22.90 13.07
CA CYS A 452 7.33 -21.67 13.30
C CYS A 452 6.11 -21.86 14.24
N SER A 453 6.01 -22.98 14.94
CA SER A 453 4.88 -23.27 15.86
C SER A 453 4.71 -22.22 16.97
N ASP A 454 5.80 -21.57 17.38
CA ASP A 454 5.85 -20.53 18.41
C ASP A 454 5.17 -19.21 18.02
N MET A 455 4.89 -19.02 16.72
CA MET A 455 4.12 -17.88 16.20
C MET A 455 2.65 -17.91 16.68
N PHE A 456 2.14 -19.09 17.00
CA PHE A 456 0.74 -19.31 17.30
C PHE A 456 0.50 -19.32 18.81
N ARG A 457 -0.56 -18.63 19.24
CA ARG A 457 -0.97 -18.57 20.64
C ARG A 457 -2.46 -18.83 20.73
N ALA A 458 -2.86 -19.60 21.74
CA ALA A 458 -4.27 -19.84 22.02
C ALA A 458 -5.00 -18.51 22.22
N SER A 459 -6.03 -18.27 21.41
CA SER A 459 -6.92 -17.13 21.59
C SER A 459 -7.80 -17.33 22.82
N ARG A 460 -8.18 -16.23 23.47
CA ARG A 460 -9.22 -16.25 24.50
C ARG A 460 -10.56 -16.61 23.85
N GLU A 461 -11.29 -17.50 24.49
CA GLU A 461 -12.64 -17.90 24.08
C GLU A 461 -13.63 -16.75 24.28
N VAL A 462 -14.40 -16.44 23.24
CA VAL A 462 -15.53 -15.49 23.32
C VAL A 462 -16.81 -16.31 23.38
N ARG A 463 -17.54 -16.21 24.51
CA ARG A 463 -18.71 -17.06 24.77
C ARG A 463 -20.04 -16.41 24.38
N THR A 464 -20.07 -15.08 24.31
CA THR A 464 -21.31 -14.31 24.12
C THR A 464 -21.06 -13.06 23.29
N LEU A 465 -21.99 -12.74 22.41
CA LEU A 465 -22.14 -11.43 21.78
C LEU A 465 -23.40 -10.78 22.37
N PRO A 466 -23.27 -9.74 23.19
CA PRO A 466 -24.43 -8.96 23.66
C PRO A 466 -25.22 -8.39 22.48
N ASP A 467 -26.53 -8.23 22.67
CA ASP A 467 -27.47 -7.60 21.72
C ASP A 467 -27.63 -8.32 20.37
N ALA A 468 -27.02 -9.49 20.20
CA ALA A 468 -27.12 -10.28 18.97
C ALA A 468 -28.44 -11.04 18.89
N SER A 469 -29.09 -10.98 17.72
CA SER A 469 -30.30 -11.74 17.44
C SER A 469 -30.05 -13.26 17.58
N PRO A 470 -30.87 -13.99 18.37
CA PRO A 470 -30.69 -15.44 18.57
C PRO A 470 -30.66 -16.25 17.27
N GLU A 471 -31.45 -15.82 16.29
CA GLU A 471 -31.52 -16.46 14.97
C GLU A 471 -30.24 -16.29 14.16
N LEU A 472 -29.64 -15.10 14.18
CA LEU A 472 -28.35 -14.87 13.53
C LEU A 472 -27.22 -15.64 14.22
N LEU A 473 -27.23 -15.73 15.55
CA LEU A 473 -26.28 -16.55 16.29
C LEU A 473 -26.39 -18.04 15.94
N ARG A 474 -27.62 -18.55 15.82
CA ARG A 474 -27.88 -19.93 15.38
C ARG A 474 -27.33 -20.16 13.97
N ARG A 475 -27.67 -19.28 13.02
CA ARG A 475 -27.21 -19.42 11.63
C ARG A 475 -25.69 -19.31 11.50
N ALA A 476 -25.05 -18.37 12.20
CA ALA A 476 -23.60 -18.23 12.18
C ALA A 476 -22.89 -19.49 12.68
N ARG A 477 -23.42 -20.15 13.72
CA ARG A 477 -22.89 -21.42 14.22
C ARG A 477 -23.07 -22.59 13.25
N GLU A 478 -24.19 -22.64 12.54
CA GLU A 478 -24.44 -23.65 11.51
C GLU A 478 -23.47 -23.50 10.34
N VAL A 479 -23.35 -22.29 9.79
CA VAL A 479 -22.37 -21.98 8.73
C VAL A 479 -20.95 -22.29 9.20
N HIS A 480 -20.60 -21.96 10.45
CA HIS A 480 -19.30 -22.30 11.00
C HIS A 480 -19.06 -23.82 11.06
N ALA A 481 -20.05 -24.60 11.49
CA ALA A 481 -19.95 -26.06 11.51
C ALA A 481 -19.73 -26.63 10.09
N GLU A 482 -20.47 -26.14 9.09
CA GLU A 482 -20.29 -26.52 7.68
C GLU A 482 -18.88 -26.18 7.16
N LEU A 483 -18.32 -25.03 7.56
CA LEU A 483 -16.94 -24.67 7.22
C LEU A 483 -15.92 -25.61 7.88
N LEU A 484 -16.11 -25.95 9.16
CA LEU A 484 -15.21 -26.84 9.89
C LEU A 484 -15.17 -28.24 9.25
N GLU A 485 -16.25 -28.72 8.65
CA GLU A 485 -16.25 -29.98 7.91
C GLU A 485 -15.30 -29.98 6.70
N ARG A 486 -15.02 -28.81 6.12
CA ARG A 486 -14.06 -28.61 5.02
C ARG A 486 -12.62 -28.41 5.47
N THR A 487 -12.39 -28.14 6.76
CA THR A 487 -11.04 -27.86 7.28
C THR A 487 -10.14 -29.09 7.24
N LEU A 488 -8.82 -28.87 7.21
CA LEU A 488 -7.84 -29.92 7.36
C LEU A 488 -8.07 -30.68 8.68
N LYS A 489 -8.52 -31.93 8.57
CA LYS A 489 -8.91 -32.75 9.73
C LYS A 489 -7.70 -33.22 10.54
N ALA A 490 -7.97 -33.42 11.83
CA ALA A 490 -7.06 -34.07 12.78
C ALA A 490 -6.81 -35.55 12.45
#